data_AF-A0A5A5RSE7-F1
#
_entry.id   AF-A0A5A5RSE7-F1
#
_cell.length_a   1.000
_cell.length_b   1.000
_cell.length_c   1.000
_cell.angle_alpha   90.00
_cell.angle_beta   90.00
_cell.angle_gamma   90.00
#
_symmetry.space_group_name_H-M   'P 1'
#
loop_
_entity.id
_entity.type
_entity.pdbx_description
1 polymer ?
#
loop_
_entity_poly.entity_id
_entity_poly.type
_entity_poly.pdbx_seq_one_letter_code
_entity_poly.pdbx_strand_id
1 'polypeptide(L)'
;MLVHFRERITLELINKVNRFMVKNSREIKGEENTAKKLESETQSQPENRGKLILDASCAPADISYPTDLNLLNQGRKQTEKIIDILWETLKGKLVQKPRTYRLLAKKSYLEVAKKRKPTAKQRR
;
A
#
# COMPACT_ATOMS: atom_id res chain seq x y z
N MET A 1 -20.64 -8.48 13.81
CA MET A 1 -20.01 -7.16 14.05
C MET A 1 -20.14 -6.15 12.91
N LEU A 2 -20.26 -6.55 11.63
CA LEU A 2 -20.41 -5.59 10.50
C LEU A 2 -21.87 -5.20 10.16
N VAL A 3 -22.85 -5.92 10.70
CA VAL A 3 -24.28 -5.72 10.41
C VAL A 3 -24.76 -4.36 10.95
N HIS A 4 -24.43 -4.05 12.21
CA HIS A 4 -24.76 -2.76 12.82
C HIS A 4 -24.08 -1.55 12.17
N PHE A 5 -22.93 -1.73 11.52
CA PHE A 5 -22.29 -0.66 10.76
C PHE A 5 -23.06 -0.33 9.48
N ARG A 6 -23.64 -1.34 8.81
CA ARG A 6 -24.49 -1.14 7.62
C ARG A 6 -25.83 -0.50 7.97
N GLU A 7 -26.38 -0.80 9.14
CA GLU A 7 -27.61 -0.15 9.64
C GLU A 7 -27.40 1.35 9.91
N ARG A 8 -26.19 1.75 10.33
CA ARG A 8 -25.86 3.15 10.64
C ARG A 8 -25.44 3.98 9.43
N ILE A 9 -24.98 3.35 8.35
CA ILE A 9 -24.58 4.02 7.11
C ILE A 9 -25.71 3.85 6.11
N THR A 10 -26.64 4.79 6.12
CA THR A 10 -27.77 4.79 5.19
C THR A 10 -27.32 5.07 3.76
N LEU A 11 -28.09 4.59 2.80
CA LEU A 11 -27.85 4.81 1.37
C LEU A 11 -27.75 6.31 1.03
N GLU A 12 -28.52 7.13 1.74
CA GLU A 12 -28.52 8.58 1.60
C GLU A 12 -27.19 9.22 2.00
N LEU A 13 -26.58 8.76 3.09
CA LEU A 13 -25.27 9.23 3.54
C LEU A 13 -24.19 8.91 2.51
N ILE A 14 -24.20 7.69 1.96
CA ILE A 14 -23.27 7.26 0.90
C ILE A 14 -23.45 8.13 -0.35
N ASN A 15 -24.69 8.36 -0.77
CA ASN A 15 -24.99 9.20 -1.93
C ASN A 15 -24.56 10.66 -1.71
N LYS A 16 -24.70 11.18 -0.49
CA LYS A 16 -24.24 12.53 -0.12
C LYS A 16 -22.72 12.64 -0.21
N VAL A 17 -21.98 11.65 0.31
CA VAL A 17 -20.52 11.59 0.23
C VAL A 17 -20.05 11.50 -1.23
N ASN A 18 -20.69 10.66 -2.04
CA ASN A 18 -20.36 10.54 -3.47
C ASN A 18 -20.57 11.87 -4.22
N ARG A 19 -21.69 12.56 -3.97
CA ARG A 19 -21.96 13.88 -4.57
C ARG A 19 -20.93 14.92 -4.13
N PHE A 20 -20.56 14.94 -2.85
CA PHE A 20 -19.55 15.83 -2.31
C PHE A 20 -18.17 15.58 -2.94
N MET A 21 -17.75 14.31 -3.04
CA MET A 21 -16.48 13.93 -3.66
C MET A 21 -16.41 14.32 -5.15
N VAL A 22 -17.49 14.12 -5.90
CA VAL A 22 -17.59 14.53 -7.31
C VAL A 22 -17.54 16.05 -7.46
N LYS A 23 -18.22 16.80 -6.57
CA LYS A 23 -18.21 18.27 -6.59
C LYS A 23 -16.81 18.81 -6.33
N ASN A 24 -16.14 18.36 -5.26
CA ASN A 24 -14.77 18.78 -4.95
C ASN A 24 -13.79 18.42 -6.07
N SER A 25 -13.92 17.23 -6.68
CA SER A 25 -13.05 16.82 -7.78
C SER A 25 -13.22 17.69 -9.04
N ARG A 26 -14.39 18.29 -9.25
CA ARG A 26 -14.65 19.22 -10.36
C ARG A 26 -14.17 20.63 -10.04
N GLU A 27 -14.33 21.07 -8.80
CA GLU A 27 -13.87 22.39 -8.33
C GLU A 27 -12.34 22.49 -8.32
N ILE A 28 -11.63 21.46 -7.81
CA ILE A 28 -10.16 21.39 -7.85
C ILE A 28 -9.63 21.47 -9.30
N LYS A 29 -10.32 20.81 -10.25
CA LYS A 29 -9.98 20.91 -11.69
C LYS A 29 -10.34 22.27 -12.31
N GLY A 30 -11.32 22.99 -11.76
CA GLY A 30 -11.70 24.32 -12.22
C GLY A 30 -10.69 25.39 -11.80
N GLU A 31 -10.15 25.28 -10.58
CA GLU A 31 -9.17 26.21 -10.02
C GLU A 31 -7.77 26.02 -10.62
N GLU A 32 -7.36 24.79 -10.96
CA GLU A 32 -6.10 24.55 -11.67
C GLU A 32 -6.11 25.09 -13.11
N ASN A 33 -7.29 25.23 -13.73
CA ASN A 33 -7.44 25.66 -15.12
C ASN A 33 -7.46 27.18 -15.32
N THR A 34 -7.73 27.98 -14.29
CA THR A 34 -7.75 29.46 -14.42
C THR A 34 -6.37 30.10 -14.29
N ALA A 35 -5.37 29.41 -13.70
CA ALA A 35 -4.01 29.92 -13.53
C ALA A 35 -3.06 29.66 -14.73
N LYS A 36 -3.49 28.92 -15.76
CA LYS A 36 -2.64 28.55 -16.92
C LYS A 36 -3.27 28.93 -18.26
N LYS A 37 -3.81 30.14 -18.38
CA LYS A 37 -4.35 30.65 -19.64
C LYS A 37 -3.39 31.65 -20.28
N LEU A 38 -2.30 31.15 -20.85
CA LEU A 38 -1.50 31.77 -21.92
C LEU A 38 -0.51 30.72 -22.41
N GLU A 39 -0.94 29.90 -23.36
CA GLU A 39 -0.24 29.58 -24.61
C GLU A 39 -0.95 28.42 -25.29
N SER A 40 -1.26 28.66 -26.55
CA SER A 40 -1.90 27.76 -27.49
C SER A 40 -1.00 26.55 -27.74
N GLU A 41 -1.43 25.37 -27.33
CA GLU A 41 -1.03 24.13 -27.98
C GLU A 41 -2.11 23.08 -27.74
N THR A 42 -2.49 22.40 -28.82
CA THR A 42 -3.51 21.38 -28.95
C THR A 42 -3.44 20.39 -27.79
N GLN A 43 -4.29 20.55 -26.78
CA GLN A 43 -4.36 19.62 -25.65
C GLN A 43 -4.98 18.31 -26.13
N SER A 44 -4.12 17.40 -26.63
CA SER A 44 -4.39 15.98 -26.51
C SER A 44 -4.62 15.72 -25.03
N GLN A 45 -5.88 15.46 -24.66
CA GLN A 45 -6.23 15.08 -23.29
C GLN A 45 -5.29 13.95 -22.86
N PRO A 46 -4.73 13.97 -21.65
CA PRO A 46 -3.93 12.85 -21.19
C PRO A 46 -4.80 11.59 -21.24
N GLU A 47 -4.52 10.70 -22.18
CA GLU A 47 -5.25 9.44 -22.32
C GLU A 47 -5.16 8.70 -20.99
N ASN A 48 -6.29 8.21 -20.50
CA ASN A 48 -6.37 7.51 -19.23
C ASN A 48 -5.48 6.26 -19.28
N ARG A 49 -4.25 6.31 -18.77
CA ARG A 49 -3.29 5.17 -18.78
C ARG A 49 -3.55 4.14 -17.67
N GLY A 50 -4.78 4.09 -17.14
CA GLY A 50 -5.18 3.22 -16.04
C GLY A 50 -6.19 2.16 -16.47
N LYS A 51 -6.20 1.02 -15.78
CA LYS A 51 -7.19 -0.04 -15.99
C LYS A 51 -8.40 0.18 -15.08
N LEU A 52 -9.56 0.45 -15.67
CA LEU A 52 -10.82 0.59 -14.92
C LEU A 52 -11.36 -0.82 -14.58
N ILE A 53 -11.54 -1.10 -13.30
CA ILE A 53 -12.20 -2.32 -12.81
C ILE A 53 -13.68 -1.98 -12.64
N LEU A 54 -14.53 -2.54 -13.50
CA LEU A 54 -15.98 -2.25 -13.55
C LEU A 54 -16.81 -3.07 -12.56
N ASP A 55 -16.31 -4.23 -12.16
CA ASP A 55 -17.00 -5.15 -11.25
C ASP A 55 -16.22 -5.31 -9.94
N ALA A 56 -16.93 -5.24 -8.81
CA ALA A 56 -16.37 -5.47 -7.48
C ALA A 56 -15.84 -6.90 -7.29
N SER A 57 -16.32 -7.86 -8.09
CA SER A 57 -15.84 -9.25 -8.07
C SER A 57 -14.45 -9.42 -8.73
N CYS A 58 -14.06 -8.49 -9.60
CA CYS A 58 -12.79 -8.49 -10.31
C CYS A 58 -11.68 -7.82 -9.48
N ALA A 59 -11.41 -8.33 -8.28
CA ALA A 59 -10.27 -7.88 -7.50
C ALA A 59 -8.96 -8.33 -8.20
N PRO A 60 -7.95 -7.44 -8.33
CA PRO A 60 -6.66 -7.86 -8.86
C PRO A 60 -6.10 -8.97 -7.96
N ALA A 61 -5.72 -10.10 -8.57
CA ALA A 61 -5.25 -11.28 -7.85
C ALA A 61 -3.94 -11.06 -7.08
N ASP A 62 -3.26 -9.93 -7.32
CA ASP A 62 -1.98 -9.56 -6.70
C ASP A 62 -2.17 -8.87 -5.33
N ILE A 63 -2.96 -9.47 -4.44
CA ILE A 63 -3.05 -9.05 -3.05
C ILE A 63 -2.26 -10.00 -2.14
N SER A 64 -1.54 -9.43 -1.18
CA SER A 64 -0.86 -10.24 -0.15
C SER A 64 -1.87 -10.75 0.86
N TYR A 65 -1.89 -12.06 1.09
CA TYR A 65 -2.73 -12.70 2.09
C TYR A 65 -2.04 -12.72 3.46
N PRO A 66 -2.80 -12.78 4.58
CA PRO A 66 -2.23 -12.86 5.92
C PRO A 66 -1.30 -14.07 6.16
N THR A 67 -1.43 -15.10 5.34
CA THR A 67 -0.63 -16.34 5.39
C THR A 67 0.63 -16.29 4.52
N ASP A 68 0.87 -15.18 3.81
CA ASP A 68 2.01 -15.06 2.91
C ASP A 68 3.30 -14.80 3.69
N LEU A 69 4.28 -15.69 3.50
CA LEU A 69 5.63 -15.55 4.06
C LEU A 69 6.33 -14.26 3.61
N ASN A 70 5.93 -13.72 2.46
CA ASN A 70 6.48 -12.47 1.94
C ASN A 70 6.14 -11.29 2.85
N LEU A 71 4.93 -11.25 3.42
CA LEU A 71 4.51 -10.19 4.35
C LEU A 71 5.38 -10.19 5.61
N LEU A 72 5.64 -11.38 6.17
CA LEU A 72 6.53 -11.53 7.32
C LEU A 72 7.96 -11.07 6.99
N ASN A 73 8.48 -11.42 5.81
CA ASN A 73 9.80 -10.99 5.36
C ASN A 73 9.89 -9.47 5.12
N GLN A 74 8.80 -8.84 4.64
CA GLN A 74 8.72 -7.39 4.54
C GLN A 74 8.79 -6.73 5.92
N GLY A 75 8.01 -7.23 6.88
CA GLY A 75 8.06 -6.77 8.28
C GLY A 75 9.47 -6.88 8.86
N ARG A 76 10.14 -8.02 8.68
CA ARG A 76 11.55 -8.21 9.09
C ARG A 76 12.48 -7.17 8.48
N LYS A 77 12.38 -6.90 7.17
CA LYS A 77 13.23 -5.88 6.51
C LYS A 77 12.97 -4.49 7.06
N GLN A 78 11.71 -4.16 7.35
CA GLN A 78 11.34 -2.86 7.91
C GLN A 78 11.87 -2.69 9.34
N THR A 79 11.71 -3.69 10.20
CA THR A 79 12.25 -3.63 11.57
C THR A 79 13.77 -3.55 11.58
N GLU A 80 14.45 -4.29 10.70
CA GLU A 80 15.90 -4.17 10.51
C GLU A 80 16.33 -2.76 10.09
N LYS A 81 15.60 -2.13 9.17
CA LYS A 81 15.86 -0.73 8.77
C LYS A 81 15.64 0.25 9.91
N ILE A 82 14.57 0.06 10.70
CA ILE A 82 14.31 0.91 11.88
C ILE A 82 15.48 0.80 12.87
N ILE A 83 15.98 -0.41 13.12
CA ILE A 83 17.17 -0.61 13.97
C ILE A 83 18.40 0.09 13.39
N ASP A 84 18.58 0.11 12.07
CA ASP A 84 19.68 0.83 11.42
C ASP A 84 19.59 2.34 11.65
N ILE A 85 18.42 2.92 11.40
CA ILE A 85 18.16 4.35 11.57
C ILE A 85 18.36 4.76 13.04
N LEU A 86 17.82 3.98 13.99
CA LEU A 86 18.00 4.25 15.42
C LEU A 86 19.45 4.06 15.88
N TRP A 87 20.18 3.13 15.28
CA TRP A 87 21.59 2.96 15.58
C TRP A 87 22.43 4.16 15.12
N GLU A 88 22.10 4.73 13.95
CA GLU A 88 22.78 5.92 13.43
C GLU A 88 22.66 7.11 14.37
N THR A 89 21.49 7.32 14.98
CA THR A 89 21.28 8.41 15.95
C THR A 89 21.97 8.19 17.29
N LEU A 90 22.22 6.93 17.66
CA LEU A 90 22.85 6.54 18.94
C LEU A 90 24.36 6.32 18.82
N LYS A 91 24.93 6.48 17.62
CA LYS A 91 26.34 6.26 17.33
C LYS A 91 27.20 7.21 18.17
N GLY A 92 27.97 6.65 19.11
CA GLY A 92 28.79 7.38 20.09
C GLY A 92 28.32 7.27 21.54
N LYS A 93 27.06 6.91 21.80
CA LYS A 93 26.54 6.63 23.16
C LYS A 93 26.63 5.16 23.54
N LEU A 94 26.45 4.28 22.56
CA LEU A 94 26.49 2.82 22.73
C LEU A 94 27.78 2.26 22.15
N VAL A 95 28.38 1.30 22.86
CA VAL A 95 29.67 0.66 22.51
C VAL A 95 29.57 -0.16 21.21
N GLN A 96 28.43 -0.83 21.00
CA GLN A 96 28.23 -1.67 19.82
C GLN A 96 26.76 -1.74 19.43
N LYS A 97 26.52 -1.93 18.13
CA LYS A 97 25.21 -2.19 17.56
C LYS A 97 24.63 -3.52 18.09
N PRO A 98 23.31 -3.58 18.37
CA PRO A 98 22.65 -4.84 18.68
C PRO A 98 22.91 -5.91 17.61
N ARG A 99 23.18 -7.14 18.06
CA ARG A 99 23.40 -8.28 17.16
C ARG A 99 22.15 -8.51 16.31
N THR A 100 22.33 -8.64 15.00
CA THR A 100 21.23 -8.95 14.07
C THR A 100 21.52 -10.22 13.29
N TYR A 101 20.51 -11.07 13.12
CA TYR A 101 20.61 -12.35 12.40
C TYR A 101 20.12 -12.26 10.95
N ARG A 102 20.37 -11.14 10.28
CA ARG A 102 19.81 -10.83 8.95
C ARG A 102 20.13 -11.88 7.90
N LEU A 103 21.37 -12.37 7.91
CA LEU A 103 21.85 -13.38 6.97
C LEU A 103 21.15 -14.73 7.19
N LEU A 104 21.01 -15.15 8.45
CA LEU A 104 20.32 -16.40 8.80
C LEU A 104 18.84 -16.31 8.43
N ALA A 105 18.17 -15.21 8.79
CA ALA A 105 16.75 -15.01 8.48
C ALA A 105 16.47 -14.86 6.97
N LYS A 106 17.39 -14.23 6.23
CA LYS A 106 17.30 -14.19 4.76
C LYS A 106 17.47 -15.58 4.16
N LYS A 107 18.41 -16.38 4.67
CA LYS A 107 18.64 -17.75 4.21
C LYS A 107 17.42 -18.63 4.45
N SER A 108 16.87 -18.62 5.67
CA SER A 108 15.66 -19.40 5.99
C SER A 108 14.45 -19.00 5.15
N TYR A 109 14.25 -17.70 4.90
CA TYR A 109 13.21 -17.22 4.00
C TYR A 109 13.42 -17.74 2.57
N LEU A 110 14.63 -17.62 2.03
CA LEU A 110 14.92 -18.04 0.65
C LEU A 110 14.78 -19.56 0.46
N GLU A 111 15.13 -20.35 1.47
CA GLU A 111 14.96 -21.80 1.44
C GLU A 111 13.49 -22.21 1.27
N VAL A 112 12.55 -21.47 1.88
CA VAL A 112 11.11 -21.74 1.73
C VAL A 112 10.56 -21.08 0.47
N ALA A 113 10.92 -19.82 0.19
CA ALA A 113 10.40 -19.05 -0.93
C ALA A 113 10.77 -19.64 -2.30
N LYS A 114 11.92 -20.32 -2.41
CA LYS A 114 12.35 -20.99 -3.65
C LYS A 114 11.62 -22.31 -3.91
N LYS A 115 10.88 -22.86 -2.95
CA LYS A 115 10.16 -24.13 -3.13
C LYS A 115 8.87 -23.88 -3.90
N ARG A 116 8.65 -24.66 -4.96
CA ARG A 116 7.40 -24.62 -5.74
C ARG A 116 6.14 -24.93 -4.91
N LYS A 117 6.26 -25.83 -3.93
CA LYS A 117 5.17 -26.23 -3.02
C LYS A 117 5.68 -26.38 -1.58
N PRO A 118 5.68 -25.31 -0.76
CA PRO A 118 6.07 -25.40 0.64
C PRO A 118 5.00 -26.13 1.46
N THR A 119 5.43 -26.95 2.42
CA THR A 119 4.50 -27.68 3.30
C THR A 119 3.82 -26.72 4.27
N ALA A 120 2.68 -27.12 4.86
CA ALA A 120 1.98 -26.31 5.86
C ALA A 120 2.88 -25.96 7.07
N LYS A 121 3.74 -26.89 7.47
CA LYS A 121 4.75 -26.69 8.54
C LYS A 121 5.87 -25.72 8.18
N GLN A 122 6.13 -25.50 6.88
CA GLN A 122 7.13 -24.51 6.43
C GLN A 122 6.54 -23.11 6.28
N ARG A 123 5.20 -23.01 6.24
CA ARG A 123 4.46 -21.74 6.15
C ARG A 123 4.04 -21.17 7.51
N ARG A 124 4.06 -21.98 8.56
CA ARG A 124 3.75 -21.62 9.95
C ARG A 124 5.02 -21.67 10.78
#